data_AF-A0A9W5U0G0-F1
#
_entry.id   AF-A0A9W5U0G0-F1
#
_cell.length_a   1.000
_cell.length_b   1.000
_cell.length_c   1.000
_cell.angle_alpha   90.00
_cell.angle_beta   90.00
_cell.angle_gamma   90.00
#
_symmetry.space_group_name_H-M   'P 1'
#
loop_
_entity.id
_entity.type
_entity.pdbx_description
1 polymer ?
#
loop_
_entity_poly.entity_id
_entity_poly.type
_entity_poly.pdbx_seq_one_letter_code
_entity_poly.pdbx_strand_id
1 'polypeptide(L)'
;MLTSTSRVKAFIIDDSKYDRNRSKKVELLARCKDHASNRIRYYKGFPMLTLGWSDGHTFIPVDFALLSSVKAHINGIIAKIDKRTSGYKRRLDALEKGPEQVVKMIDRALKKGIHAPYVLMDSWFTHQDLVTEHTERGLDVIGMVKATKQNYIVGNRMGSLKELYFHATPVQGHNGIIRSIHTHLSNGLSIKVVFVEHRSKQKQWLAILSTDCTLTVALQQLVELIEDVMK
;
A
#
# COMPACT_ATOMS: atom_id res chain seq x y z
N MET A 1 0.69 -30.10 -2.56
CA MET A 1 1.58 -30.22 -1.39
C MET A 1 1.97 -28.80 -0.95
N LEU A 2 1.87 -28.47 0.35
CA LEU A 2 1.95 -27.10 0.92
C LEU A 2 3.33 -26.40 0.82
N THR A 3 4.30 -26.95 0.09
CA THR A 3 5.72 -26.54 0.14
C THR A 3 6.40 -26.56 -1.23
N SER A 4 5.76 -26.06 -2.31
CA SER A 4 6.52 -25.84 -3.55
C SER A 4 7.39 -24.59 -3.41
N THR A 5 8.66 -24.68 -3.81
CA THR A 5 9.64 -23.59 -3.80
C THR A 5 9.30 -22.44 -4.76
N SER A 6 8.29 -22.63 -5.61
CA SER A 6 7.80 -21.67 -6.59
C SER A 6 6.75 -20.69 -6.06
N ARG A 7 6.43 -20.72 -4.75
CA ARG A 7 5.37 -19.87 -4.19
C ARG A 7 5.87 -18.47 -3.92
N VAL A 8 5.24 -17.50 -4.59
CA VAL A 8 5.46 -16.08 -4.35
C VAL A 8 4.90 -15.73 -2.98
N LYS A 9 5.79 -15.30 -2.08
CA LYS A 9 5.40 -14.78 -0.77
C LYS A 9 5.33 -13.27 -0.84
N ALA A 10 4.39 -12.67 -0.13
CA ALA A 10 4.26 -11.23 -0.08
C ALA A 10 3.83 -10.75 1.30
N PHE A 11 4.34 -9.59 1.68
CA PHE A 11 3.66 -8.72 2.62
C PHE A 11 2.50 -8.01 1.90
N ILE A 12 1.38 -7.83 2.57
CA ILE A 12 0.21 -7.12 2.04
C ILE A 12 -0.12 -6.01 3.03
N ILE A 13 -0.18 -4.78 2.54
CA ILE A 13 -0.58 -3.61 3.33
C ILE A 13 -1.98 -3.19 2.90
N ASP A 14 -2.88 -3.11 3.87
CA ASP A 14 -4.25 -2.65 3.66
C ASP A 14 -4.68 -1.67 4.76
N ASP A 15 -5.54 -0.71 4.41
CA ASP A 15 -6.14 0.23 5.34
C ASP A 15 -7.65 0.05 5.45
N SER A 16 -8.12 -0.02 6.69
CA SER A 16 -9.53 -0.19 7.01
C SER A 16 -9.99 0.89 7.98
N LYS A 17 -11.28 1.21 7.96
CA LYS A 17 -11.88 2.14 8.93
C LYS A 17 -12.26 1.38 10.19
N TYR A 18 -11.85 1.89 11.35
CA TYR A 18 -12.32 1.40 12.64
C TYR A 18 -13.27 2.40 13.31
N ASP A 19 -14.56 2.24 13.00
CA ASP A 19 -15.62 3.15 13.40
C ASP A 19 -15.98 3.05 14.88
N ARG A 20 -16.08 4.22 15.52
CA ARG A 20 -16.47 4.43 16.92
C ARG A 20 -17.44 5.60 17.05
N ASN A 21 -18.37 5.76 16.10
CA ASN A 21 -19.28 6.92 15.99
C ASN A 21 -20.10 7.23 17.25
N ARG A 22 -20.47 6.21 18.03
CA ARG A 22 -21.23 6.37 19.29
C ARG A 22 -20.35 6.66 20.50
N SER A 23 -19.02 6.53 20.36
CA SER A 23 -18.07 6.73 21.45
C SER A 23 -17.80 8.22 21.69
N LYS A 24 -17.66 8.57 22.97
CA LYS A 24 -17.32 9.93 23.40
C LYS A 24 -16.03 10.00 24.24
N LYS A 25 -15.72 8.94 25.00
CA LYS A 25 -14.63 8.92 25.99
C LYS A 25 -13.46 8.00 25.64
N VAL A 26 -13.45 7.42 24.43
CA VAL A 26 -12.37 6.53 24.00
C VAL A 26 -11.09 7.35 23.85
N GLU A 27 -10.01 6.92 24.50
CA GLU A 27 -8.68 7.54 24.39
C GLU A 27 -8.22 7.57 22.93
N LEU A 28 -7.52 8.63 22.50
CA LEU A 28 -7.06 8.82 21.12
C LEU A 28 -8.17 8.86 20.05
N LEU A 29 -9.44 8.94 20.43
CA LEU A 29 -10.53 9.04 19.45
C LEU A 29 -10.35 10.29 18.59
N ALA A 30 -10.42 10.16 17.27
CA ALA A 30 -10.33 11.27 16.34
C ALA A 30 -11.50 11.29 15.35
N ARG A 31 -11.72 12.45 14.71
CA ARG A 31 -12.60 12.57 13.54
C ARG A 31 -11.76 12.33 12.28
N CYS A 32 -12.09 11.27 11.56
CA CYS A 32 -11.36 10.80 10.39
C CYS A 32 -12.21 11.00 9.14
N LYS A 33 -11.57 11.35 8.03
CA LYS A 33 -12.24 11.44 6.73
C LYS A 33 -12.38 10.04 6.16
N ASP A 34 -13.57 9.71 5.69
CA ASP A 34 -13.80 8.53 4.88
C ASP A 34 -13.30 8.82 3.47
N HIS A 35 -12.17 8.22 3.14
CA HIS A 35 -11.50 8.39 1.86
C HIS A 35 -11.96 7.41 0.77
N ALA A 36 -12.68 6.36 1.16
CA ALA A 36 -13.25 5.36 0.24
C ALA A 36 -14.66 5.75 -0.22
N SER A 37 -15.32 6.68 0.47
CA SER A 37 -16.64 7.17 0.06
C SER A 37 -16.55 8.17 -1.09
N ASN A 38 -17.41 8.00 -2.10
CA ASN A 38 -17.63 8.98 -3.19
C ASN A 38 -18.18 10.33 -2.69
N ARG A 39 -18.54 10.45 -1.40
CA ARG A 39 -18.96 11.71 -0.77
C ARG A 39 -18.02 12.00 0.40
N ILE A 40 -17.71 13.27 0.66
CA ILE A 40 -16.93 13.67 1.84
C ILE A 40 -17.74 13.31 3.09
N ARG A 41 -17.40 12.18 3.70
CA ARG A 41 -17.96 11.71 4.96
C ARG A 41 -16.87 11.72 6.03
N TYR A 42 -17.29 11.93 7.26
CA TYR A 42 -16.41 11.85 8.42
C TYR A 42 -17.00 10.85 9.40
N TYR A 43 -16.12 10.08 10.04
CA TYR A 43 -16.48 9.17 11.13
C TYR A 43 -15.64 9.50 12.37
N LYS A 44 -16.11 9.12 13.54
CA LYS A 44 -15.27 9.10 14.75
C LYS A 44 -14.67 7.72 14.86
N GLY A 45 -13.36 7.61 15.00
CA GLY A 45 -12.70 6.31 15.00
C GLY A 45 -11.21 6.44 14.75
N PHE A 46 -10.67 5.41 14.10
CA PHE A 46 -9.26 5.24 13.82
C PHE A 46 -9.09 4.66 12.41
N PRO A 47 -8.18 5.18 11.57
CA PRO A 47 -7.67 4.42 10.45
C PRO A 47 -6.87 3.24 11.01
N MET A 48 -7.17 2.03 10.55
CA MET A 48 -6.51 0.81 10.94
C MET A 48 -5.64 0.32 9.80
N LEU A 49 -4.34 0.38 9.97
CA LEU A 49 -3.39 -0.27 9.08
C LEU A 49 -3.26 -1.73 9.45
N THR A 50 -3.19 -2.59 8.45
CA THR A 50 -2.94 -4.01 8.62
C THR A 50 -1.77 -4.45 7.74
N LEU A 51 -0.89 -5.27 8.31
CA LEU A 51 0.17 -5.97 7.59
C LEU A 51 -0.18 -7.46 7.62
N GLY A 52 -0.47 -8.00 6.45
CA GLY A 52 -0.61 -9.43 6.23
C GLY A 52 0.64 -10.03 5.62
N TRP A 53 0.82 -11.32 5.80
CA TRP A 53 1.75 -12.15 5.04
C TRP A 53 0.96 -13.21 4.29
N SER A 54 1.30 -13.44 3.02
CA SER A 54 0.67 -14.47 2.20
C SER A 54 1.69 -15.26 1.40
N ASP A 55 1.39 -16.53 1.15
CA ASP A 55 2.10 -17.40 0.20
C ASP A 55 1.30 -17.64 -1.10
N GLY A 56 0.28 -16.81 -1.36
CA GLY A 56 -0.66 -16.94 -2.47
C GLY A 56 -1.84 -17.88 -2.21
N HIS A 57 -1.87 -18.60 -1.08
CA HIS A 57 -2.99 -19.47 -0.70
C HIS A 57 -3.50 -19.17 0.71
N THR A 58 -2.58 -18.95 1.64
CA THR A 58 -2.90 -18.57 3.02
C THR A 58 -2.66 -17.08 3.20
N PHE A 59 -3.48 -16.46 4.03
CA PHE A 59 -3.27 -15.11 4.52
C PHE A 59 -3.16 -15.13 6.04
N ILE A 60 -2.09 -14.56 6.58
CA ILE A 60 -1.82 -14.47 8.02
C ILE A 60 -1.68 -13.00 8.40
N PRO A 61 -2.54 -12.46 9.29
CA PRO A 61 -2.32 -11.12 9.84
C PRO A 61 -1.07 -11.13 10.73
N VAL A 62 -0.10 -10.28 10.40
CA VAL A 62 1.20 -10.20 11.09
C VAL A 62 1.24 -9.05 12.07
N ASP A 63 0.75 -7.88 11.68
CA ASP A 63 0.78 -6.68 12.52
C ASP A 63 -0.36 -5.73 12.16
N PHE A 64 -0.67 -4.80 13.06
CA PHE A 64 -1.66 -3.74 12.82
C PHE A 64 -1.32 -2.48 13.62
N ALA A 65 -1.78 -1.34 13.12
CA ALA A 65 -1.68 -0.06 13.82
C ALA A 65 -3.01 0.70 13.75
N LEU A 66 -3.50 1.19 14.89
CA LEU A 66 -4.62 2.13 14.95
C LEU A 66 -4.06 3.54 14.99
N LEU A 67 -4.32 4.31 13.95
CA LEU A 67 -3.87 5.69 13.83
C LEU A 67 -4.89 6.65 14.43
N SER A 68 -4.41 7.77 14.93
CA SER A 68 -5.21 8.87 15.45
C SER A 68 -4.70 10.19 14.88
N SER A 69 -5.63 11.07 14.53
CA SER A 69 -5.29 12.37 13.97
C SER A 69 -4.92 13.35 15.05
N VAL A 70 -3.66 13.80 15.07
CA VAL A 70 -3.23 14.92 15.94
C VAL A 70 -4.02 16.20 15.68
N LYS A 71 -4.48 16.44 14.44
CA LYS A 71 -5.20 17.66 14.04
C LYS A 71 -6.69 17.61 14.36
N ALA A 72 -7.28 16.42 14.40
CA ALA A 72 -8.72 16.22 14.55
C ALA A 72 -9.06 15.29 15.72
N HIS A 73 -8.20 15.25 16.74
CA HIS A 73 -8.43 14.44 17.94
C HIS A 73 -9.60 15.00 18.74
N ILE A 74 -10.45 14.10 19.22
CA ILE A 74 -11.54 14.36 20.16
C ILE A 74 -11.03 14.15 21.58
N ASN A 75 -10.26 13.07 21.79
CA ASN A 75 -9.61 12.76 23.05
C ASN A 75 -8.11 12.53 22.82
N GLY A 76 -7.26 13.07 23.70
CA GLY A 76 -5.82 12.87 23.67
C GLY A 76 -5.35 11.66 24.48
N ILE A 77 -4.04 11.57 24.69
CA ILE A 77 -3.43 10.58 25.59
C ILE A 77 -3.77 10.93 27.05
N ILE A 78 -4.11 9.93 27.86
CA ILE A 78 -4.36 10.12 29.29
C ILE A 78 -3.02 10.42 29.98
N ALA A 79 -2.94 11.60 30.65
CA ALA A 79 -1.68 12.12 31.22
C ALA A 79 -1.06 11.23 32.33
N LYS A 80 -1.86 10.41 33.00
CA LYS A 80 -1.43 9.59 34.15
C LYS A 80 -0.75 8.26 33.76
N ILE A 81 -0.47 8.02 32.48
CA ILE A 81 0.11 6.76 31.99
C ILE A 81 1.65 6.77 32.15
N ASP A 82 2.22 5.68 32.67
CA ASP A 82 3.67 5.49 32.74
C ASP A 82 4.29 5.40 31.34
N LYS A 83 5.19 6.35 31.05
CA LYS A 83 5.83 6.52 29.74
C LYS A 83 6.79 5.40 29.34
N ARG A 84 7.23 4.57 30.30
CA ARG A 84 8.15 3.45 30.05
C ARG A 84 7.45 2.24 29.47
N THR A 85 6.12 2.17 29.61
CA THR A 85 5.31 1.01 29.22
C THR A 85 5.20 0.88 27.70
N SER A 86 5.03 -0.36 27.22
CA SER A 86 4.68 -0.64 25.82
C SER A 86 3.38 0.05 25.41
N GLY A 87 2.44 0.18 26.34
CA GLY A 87 1.18 0.90 26.13
C GLY A 87 1.40 2.37 25.79
N TYR A 88 2.32 3.06 26.45
CA TYR A 88 2.64 4.44 26.10
C TYR A 88 3.33 4.56 24.74
N LYS A 89 4.28 3.67 24.44
CA LYS A 89 4.94 3.62 23.12
C LYS A 89 3.94 3.43 21.98
N ARG A 90 2.98 2.51 22.12
CA ARG A 90 1.89 2.31 21.15
C ARG A 90 1.01 3.54 20.96
N ARG A 91 0.84 4.39 21.99
CA ARG A 91 0.09 5.65 21.87
C ARG A 91 0.85 6.69 21.08
N LEU A 92 2.18 6.71 21.20
CA LEU A 92 3.01 7.56 20.34
C LEU A 92 2.97 7.07 18.90
N ASP A 93 3.10 5.76 18.68
CA ASP A 93 2.97 5.14 17.35
C ASP A 93 1.62 5.47 16.69
N ALA A 94 0.52 5.46 17.47
CA ALA A 94 -0.81 5.82 16.99
C ALA A 94 -0.91 7.28 16.48
N LEU A 95 -0.02 8.18 16.90
CA LEU A 95 -0.01 9.59 16.47
C LEU A 95 0.90 9.85 15.27
N GLU A 96 1.62 8.83 14.79
CA GLU A 96 2.44 8.92 13.59
C GLU A 96 1.60 8.80 12.32
N LYS A 97 2.17 9.19 11.18
CA LYS A 97 1.46 9.04 9.91
C LYS A 97 1.56 7.60 9.39
N GLY A 98 0.60 7.26 8.53
CA GLY A 98 0.44 5.90 8.05
C GLY A 98 1.68 5.32 7.36
N PRO A 99 2.31 6.02 6.40
CA PRO A 99 3.52 5.53 5.74
C PRO A 99 4.65 5.19 6.72
N GLU A 100 4.90 6.04 7.72
CA GLU A 100 5.92 5.79 8.74
C GLU A 100 5.58 4.54 9.59
N GLN A 101 4.31 4.33 9.91
CA GLN A 101 3.85 3.14 10.65
C GLN A 101 3.95 1.85 9.82
N VAL A 102 3.67 1.91 8.52
CA VAL A 102 3.84 0.78 7.59
C VAL A 102 5.29 0.31 7.58
N VAL A 103 6.23 1.24 7.45
CA VAL A 103 7.68 0.94 7.48
C VAL A 103 8.05 0.23 8.78
N LYS A 104 7.61 0.75 9.93
CA LYS A 104 7.85 0.12 11.23
C LYS A 104 7.20 -1.26 11.38
N MET A 105 6.03 -1.49 10.80
CA MET A 105 5.35 -2.79 10.81
C MET A 105 6.18 -3.83 10.04
N ILE A 106 6.72 -3.47 8.88
CA ILE A 106 7.63 -4.32 8.11
C ILE A 106 8.93 -4.60 8.89
N ASP A 107 9.56 -3.58 9.47
CA ASP A 107 10.79 -3.74 10.24
C ASP A 107 10.60 -4.71 11.42
N ARG A 108 9.45 -4.64 12.09
CA ARG A 108 9.09 -5.58 13.16
C ARG A 108 8.90 -7.01 12.63
N ALA A 109 8.22 -7.18 11.49
CA ALA A 109 8.00 -8.49 10.89
C ALA A 109 9.32 -9.14 10.47
N LEU A 110 10.18 -8.41 9.76
CA LEU A 110 11.50 -8.86 9.33
C LEU A 110 12.38 -9.24 10.53
N LYS A 111 12.40 -8.41 11.58
CA LYS A 111 13.15 -8.69 12.82
C LYS A 111 12.65 -9.94 13.55
N LYS A 112 11.39 -10.35 13.33
CA LYS A 112 10.80 -11.57 13.89
C LYS A 112 11.00 -12.80 12.99
N GLY A 113 11.74 -12.68 11.89
CA GLY A 113 12.03 -13.79 10.97
C GLY A 113 10.91 -14.07 9.98
N ILE A 114 9.93 -13.16 9.84
CA ILE A 114 8.91 -13.25 8.81
C ILE A 114 9.48 -12.57 7.57
N HIS A 115 9.69 -13.35 6.51
CA HIS A 115 10.29 -12.86 5.27
C HIS A 115 9.36 -13.07 4.08
N ALA A 116 9.38 -12.11 3.16
CA ALA A 116 8.75 -12.17 1.86
C ALA A 116 9.62 -11.39 0.86
N PRO A 117 9.73 -11.84 -0.41
CA PRO A 117 10.41 -11.09 -1.46
C PRO A 117 9.63 -9.85 -1.90
N TYR A 118 8.29 -9.86 -1.80
CA TYR A 118 7.46 -8.76 -2.26
C TYR A 118 6.70 -8.07 -1.13
N VAL A 119 6.35 -6.80 -1.37
CA VAL A 119 5.31 -6.07 -0.65
C VAL A 119 4.24 -5.60 -1.63
N LEU A 120 2.99 -5.90 -1.33
CA LEU A 120 1.81 -5.51 -2.08
C LEU A 120 1.12 -4.34 -1.41
N MET A 121 0.82 -3.32 -2.21
CA MET A 121 0.26 -2.07 -1.73
C MET A 121 -0.87 -1.57 -2.59
N ASP A 122 -1.86 -0.98 -1.94
CA ASP A 122 -2.91 -0.27 -2.63
C ASP A 122 -2.42 1.08 -3.18
N SER A 123 -3.34 1.84 -3.75
CA SER A 123 -3.03 3.17 -4.29
C SER A 123 -2.82 4.27 -3.25
N TRP A 124 -3.16 4.03 -1.98
CA TRP A 124 -2.90 4.95 -0.88
C TRP A 124 -1.44 4.88 -0.43
N PHE A 125 -0.81 3.72 -0.54
CA PHE A 125 0.58 3.49 -0.12
C PHE A 125 1.60 3.53 -1.28
N THR A 126 1.18 3.40 -2.54
CA THR A 126 2.11 3.38 -3.68
C THR A 126 2.59 4.78 -4.11
N HIS A 127 3.38 5.44 -3.25
CA HIS A 127 4.07 6.70 -3.53
C HIS A 127 5.60 6.55 -3.42
N GLN A 128 6.34 7.35 -4.19
CA GLN A 128 7.78 7.19 -4.40
C GLN A 128 8.59 6.97 -3.13
N ASP A 129 8.38 7.77 -2.09
CA ASP A 129 9.16 7.68 -0.85
C ASP A 129 8.96 6.30 -0.19
N LEU A 130 7.72 5.84 -0.06
CA LEU A 130 7.42 4.55 0.55
C LEU A 130 7.86 3.36 -0.33
N VAL A 131 7.76 3.50 -1.66
CA VAL A 131 8.32 2.50 -2.59
C VAL A 131 9.84 2.36 -2.35
N THR A 132 10.53 3.49 -2.21
CA THR A 132 11.99 3.53 -2.00
C THR A 132 12.36 2.88 -0.66
N GLU A 133 11.68 3.25 0.42
CA GLU A 133 11.88 2.66 1.75
C GLU A 133 11.76 1.14 1.75
N HIS A 134 10.82 0.57 0.98
CA HIS A 134 10.66 -0.87 0.88
C HIS A 134 11.77 -1.53 0.04
N THR A 135 12.15 -0.92 -1.09
CA THR A 135 13.25 -1.43 -1.91
C THR A 135 14.60 -1.41 -1.19
N GLU A 136 14.87 -0.39 -0.38
CA GLU A 136 16.09 -0.31 0.45
C GLU A 136 16.14 -1.42 1.52
N ARG A 137 14.99 -2.01 1.87
CA ARG A 137 14.88 -3.19 2.76
C ARG A 137 15.00 -4.51 2.02
N GLY A 138 15.29 -4.49 0.72
CA GLY A 138 15.39 -5.68 -0.13
C GLY A 138 14.03 -6.30 -0.47
N LEU A 139 12.95 -5.51 -0.42
CA LEU A 139 11.61 -5.93 -0.82
C LEU A 139 11.26 -5.33 -2.17
N ASP A 140 10.82 -6.17 -3.10
CA ASP A 140 10.23 -5.67 -4.33
C ASP A 140 8.80 -5.21 -4.09
N VAL A 141 8.49 -4.01 -4.57
CA VAL A 141 7.16 -3.42 -4.44
C VAL A 141 6.33 -3.78 -5.63
N ILE A 142 5.08 -4.17 -5.41
CA ILE A 142 4.05 -4.21 -6.45
C ILE A 142 2.82 -3.50 -5.91
N GLY A 143 2.38 -2.44 -6.57
CA GLY A 143 1.27 -1.66 -6.04
C GLY A 143 0.45 -0.93 -7.09
N MET A 144 -0.82 -0.68 -6.74
CA MET A 144 -1.73 0.08 -7.60
C MET A 144 -1.31 1.55 -7.62
N VAL A 145 -1.32 2.17 -8.81
CA VAL A 145 -0.95 3.57 -8.97
C VAL A 145 -2.18 4.39 -9.31
N LYS A 146 -2.38 5.48 -8.56
CA LYS A 146 -3.39 6.49 -8.87
C LYS A 146 -2.77 7.68 -9.58
N ALA A 147 -3.56 8.33 -10.43
CA ALA A 147 -3.18 9.62 -11.01
C ALA A 147 -3.11 10.68 -9.90
N THR A 148 -1.89 10.92 -9.40
CA THR A 148 -1.55 11.94 -8.40
C THR A 148 -0.55 12.93 -9.00
N LYS A 149 0.14 13.72 -8.15
CA LYS A 149 1.25 14.59 -8.56
C LYS A 149 2.59 13.83 -8.69
N GLN A 150 2.58 12.51 -8.53
CA GLN A 150 3.77 11.69 -8.73
C GLN A 150 4.21 11.74 -10.20
N ASN A 151 5.51 11.97 -10.40
CA ASN A 151 6.13 12.07 -11.71
C ASN A 151 7.01 10.84 -11.99
N TYR A 152 7.09 10.50 -13.27
CA TYR A 152 7.87 9.41 -13.84
C TYR A 152 8.82 9.96 -14.88
N ILE A 153 9.94 9.29 -15.11
CA ILE A 153 10.92 9.69 -16.14
C ILE A 153 10.51 9.08 -17.48
N VAL A 154 10.00 9.91 -18.38
CA VAL A 154 9.51 9.49 -19.70
C VAL A 154 10.42 10.08 -20.78
N GLY A 155 11.28 9.23 -21.35
CA GLY A 155 12.40 9.71 -22.18
C GLY A 155 13.35 10.55 -21.32
N ASN A 156 13.58 11.81 -21.71
CA ASN A 156 14.46 12.75 -20.99
C ASN A 156 13.70 13.79 -20.14
N ARG A 157 12.41 13.56 -19.84
CA ARG A 157 11.59 14.52 -19.07
C ARG A 157 10.78 13.83 -17.97
N MET A 158 10.37 14.62 -16.99
CA MET A 158 9.35 14.20 -16.03
C MET A 158 7.96 14.25 -16.67
N GLY A 159 7.13 13.25 -16.37
CA GLY A 159 5.76 13.16 -16.85
C GLY A 159 4.82 12.51 -15.84
N SER A 160 3.54 12.79 -15.99
CA SER A 160 2.44 12.23 -15.20
C SER A 160 2.16 10.77 -15.57
N LEU A 161 1.36 10.07 -14.74
CA LEU A 161 0.87 8.72 -15.05
C LEU A 161 0.11 8.64 -16.39
N LYS A 162 -0.61 9.72 -16.75
CA LYS A 162 -1.36 9.79 -18.01
C LYS A 162 -0.43 9.89 -19.21
N GLU A 163 0.64 10.69 -19.11
CA GLU A 163 1.66 10.75 -20.16
C GLU A 163 2.40 9.42 -20.28
N LEU A 164 2.74 8.80 -19.14
CA LEU A 164 3.35 7.48 -19.11
C LEU A 164 2.52 6.43 -19.87
N TYR A 165 1.19 6.45 -19.74
CA TYR A 165 0.29 5.57 -20.50
C TYR A 165 0.43 5.73 -22.01
N PHE A 166 0.51 6.97 -22.52
CA PHE A 166 0.63 7.21 -23.97
C PHE A 166 1.99 6.81 -24.53
N HIS A 167 3.05 6.92 -23.72
CA HIS A 167 4.39 6.47 -24.07
C HIS A 167 4.60 4.96 -23.91
N ALA A 168 3.73 4.27 -23.15
CA ALA A 168 3.84 2.84 -22.93
C ALA A 168 3.50 2.03 -24.19
N THR A 169 4.22 0.92 -24.38
CA THR A 169 4.08 0.04 -25.54
C THR A 169 2.82 -0.82 -25.41
N PRO A 170 1.95 -0.89 -26.44
CA PRO A 170 0.84 -1.83 -26.47
C PRO A 170 1.31 -3.28 -26.32
N VAL A 171 0.56 -4.06 -25.56
CA VAL A 171 0.82 -5.49 -25.34
C VAL A 171 -0.22 -6.29 -26.13
N GLN A 172 0.20 -7.23 -26.98
CA GLN A 172 -0.71 -8.10 -27.75
C GLN A 172 -0.91 -9.44 -27.04
N GLY A 173 -2.13 -9.99 -27.11
CA GLY A 173 -2.40 -11.39 -26.72
C GLY A 173 -2.44 -11.68 -25.22
N HIS A 174 -2.33 -10.68 -24.34
CA HIS A 174 -2.36 -10.88 -22.90
C HIS A 174 -3.69 -10.44 -22.27
N ASN A 175 -4.24 -11.35 -21.46
CA ASN A 175 -5.57 -11.39 -20.82
C ASN A 175 -5.91 -10.15 -19.96
N GLY A 176 -6.11 -8.98 -20.59
CA GLY A 176 -6.46 -7.72 -19.94
C GLY A 176 -5.32 -6.74 -19.68
N ILE A 177 -4.08 -7.01 -20.11
CA ILE A 177 -2.98 -6.03 -20.08
C ILE A 177 -2.98 -5.26 -21.41
N ILE A 178 -3.15 -3.94 -21.33
CA ILE A 178 -3.27 -3.04 -22.48
C ILE A 178 -1.88 -2.55 -22.92
N ARG A 179 -1.08 -2.08 -21.95
CA ARG A 179 0.23 -1.45 -22.21
C ARG A 179 1.22 -1.76 -21.09
N SER A 180 2.51 -1.69 -21.41
CA SER A 180 3.57 -1.75 -20.41
C SER A 180 4.74 -0.83 -20.77
N ILE A 181 5.49 -0.41 -19.75
CA ILE A 181 6.67 0.43 -19.91
C ILE A 181 7.67 0.19 -18.79
N HIS A 182 8.95 0.14 -19.15
CA HIS A 182 10.06 0.26 -18.22
C HIS A 182 10.46 1.73 -18.13
N THR A 183 10.56 2.25 -16.91
CA THR A 183 10.80 3.67 -16.63
C THR A 183 11.47 3.80 -15.26
N HIS A 184 11.62 5.03 -14.80
CA HIS A 184 12.15 5.35 -13.48
C HIS A 184 11.18 6.27 -12.73
N LEU A 185 11.14 6.15 -11.41
CA LEU A 185 10.60 7.19 -10.54
C LEU A 185 11.50 8.43 -10.59
N SER A 186 11.03 9.55 -10.05
CA SER A 186 11.78 10.82 -10.11
C SER A 186 13.11 10.80 -9.35
N ASN A 187 13.26 9.89 -8.38
CA ASN A 187 14.53 9.63 -7.69
C ASN A 187 15.45 8.64 -8.44
N GLY A 188 15.09 8.19 -9.64
CA GLY A 188 15.89 7.27 -10.45
C GLY A 188 15.67 5.78 -10.15
N LEU A 189 14.74 5.41 -9.25
CA LEU A 189 14.42 4.00 -9.00
C LEU A 189 13.78 3.37 -10.23
N SER A 190 14.38 2.31 -10.77
CA SER A 190 13.86 1.58 -11.94
C SER A 190 12.57 0.85 -11.58
N ILE A 191 11.57 0.99 -12.46
CA ILE A 191 10.27 0.37 -12.29
C ILE A 191 9.73 -0.13 -13.63
N LYS A 192 8.81 -1.08 -13.55
CA LYS A 192 7.92 -1.47 -14.62
C LYS A 192 6.50 -1.05 -14.27
N VAL A 193 5.84 -0.35 -15.18
CA VAL A 193 4.42 -0.01 -15.04
C VAL A 193 3.62 -0.78 -16.09
N VAL A 194 2.57 -1.46 -15.65
CA VAL A 194 1.60 -2.12 -16.52
C VAL A 194 0.24 -1.46 -16.39
N PHE A 195 -0.44 -1.33 -17.51
CA PHE A 195 -1.78 -0.78 -17.60
C PHE A 195 -2.74 -1.90 -17.95
N VAL A 196 -3.71 -2.15 -17.08
CA VAL A 196 -4.69 -3.24 -17.21
C VAL A 196 -6.09 -2.68 -17.44
N GLU A 197 -6.93 -3.42 -18.15
CA GLU A 197 -8.33 -3.08 -18.34
C GLU A 197 -9.08 -3.09 -17.01
N HIS A 198 -9.89 -2.06 -16.76
CA HIS A 198 -10.70 -2.00 -15.57
C HIS A 198 -11.93 -2.91 -15.74
N ARG A 199 -11.95 -4.06 -15.07
CA ARG A 199 -12.99 -5.11 -15.24
C ARG A 199 -14.44 -4.59 -15.14
N SER A 200 -14.72 -3.66 -14.22
CA SER A 200 -16.07 -3.11 -14.00
C SER A 200 -16.36 -1.77 -14.68
N LYS A 201 -15.36 -1.08 -15.25
CA LYS A 201 -15.54 0.25 -15.86
C LYS A 201 -14.99 0.24 -17.27
N GLN A 202 -15.88 0.03 -18.23
CA GLN A 202 -15.51 0.00 -19.65
C GLN A 202 -14.69 1.23 -20.05
N LYS A 203 -13.65 1.02 -20.85
CA LYS A 203 -12.72 2.04 -21.36
C LYS A 203 -11.89 2.76 -20.29
N GLN A 204 -11.90 2.30 -19.04
CA GLN A 204 -10.95 2.73 -18.02
C GLN A 204 -9.85 1.70 -17.86
N TRP A 205 -8.70 2.14 -17.37
CA TRP A 205 -7.57 1.29 -17.03
C TRP A 205 -7.14 1.51 -15.59
N LEU A 206 -6.48 0.52 -15.01
CA LEU A 206 -5.72 0.62 -13.77
C LEU A 206 -4.23 0.54 -14.10
N ALA A 207 -3.40 1.21 -13.32
CA ALA A 207 -1.95 1.12 -13.43
C ALA A 207 -1.41 0.36 -12.23
N ILE A 208 -0.47 -0.55 -12.48
CA ILE A 208 0.25 -1.30 -11.45
C ILE A 208 1.73 -1.06 -11.68
N LEU A 209 2.41 -0.63 -10.63
CA LEU A 209 3.86 -0.43 -10.59
C LEU A 209 4.51 -1.65 -9.95
N SER A 210 5.63 -2.07 -10.51
CA SER A 210 6.53 -3.05 -9.89
C SER A 210 7.97 -2.55 -9.92
N THR A 211 8.74 -2.80 -8.86
CA THR A 211 10.20 -2.58 -8.84
C THR A 211 10.97 -3.77 -9.39
N ASP A 212 10.38 -4.97 -9.37
CA ASP A 212 10.91 -6.15 -10.04
C ASP A 212 10.67 -6.03 -11.56
N CYS A 213 11.66 -5.45 -12.24
CA CYS A 213 11.63 -5.27 -13.68
C CYS A 213 11.79 -6.60 -14.45
N THR A 214 12.12 -7.71 -13.78
CA THR A 214 12.26 -9.02 -14.43
C THR A 214 10.93 -9.74 -14.60
N LEU A 215 9.88 -9.30 -13.90
CA LEU A 215 8.54 -9.85 -14.05
C LEU A 215 8.10 -9.78 -15.51
N THR A 216 8.02 -10.95 -16.14
CA THR A 216 7.39 -11.11 -17.43
C THR A 216 5.88 -10.94 -17.27
N VAL A 217 5.16 -10.86 -18.38
CA VAL A 217 3.71 -10.59 -18.45
C VAL A 217 2.86 -11.65 -17.71
N ALA A 218 3.49 -12.64 -17.08
CA ALA A 218 2.97 -13.49 -15.99
C ALA A 218 2.66 -12.73 -14.67
N LEU A 219 2.45 -11.41 -14.75
CA LEU A 219 1.85 -10.59 -13.70
C LEU A 219 0.43 -11.04 -13.34
N GLN A 220 -0.17 -11.99 -14.05
CA GLN A 220 -1.54 -12.44 -13.85
C GLN A 220 -1.86 -12.90 -12.43
N GLN A 221 -1.02 -13.73 -11.80
CA GLN A 221 -1.25 -14.17 -10.41
C GLN A 221 -1.10 -13.03 -9.40
N LEU A 222 -0.19 -12.08 -9.64
CA LEU A 222 0.05 -10.92 -8.78
C LEU A 222 -1.01 -9.83 -8.96
N VAL A 223 -1.50 -9.64 -10.19
CA VAL A 223 -2.63 -8.76 -10.53
C VAL A 223 -3.93 -9.33 -9.96
N GLU A 224 -4.16 -10.64 -10.06
CA GLU A 224 -5.29 -11.31 -9.43
C GLU A 224 -5.21 -11.19 -7.90
N LEU A 225 -4.04 -11.39 -7.28
CA LEU A 225 -3.85 -11.16 -5.84
C LEU A 225 -4.10 -9.69 -5.45
N ILE A 226 -3.62 -8.74 -6.25
CA ILE A 226 -3.85 -7.30 -6.04
C ILE A 226 -5.32 -6.94 -6.18
N GLU A 227 -6.01 -7.48 -7.19
CA GLU A 227 -7.42 -7.20 -7.45
C GLU A 227 -8.37 -7.94 -6.50
N ASP A 228 -8.00 -9.08 -5.93
CA ASP A 228 -8.84 -9.83 -4.99
C ASP A 228 -8.60 -9.43 -3.53
N VAL A 229 -7.38 -8.98 -3.19
CA VAL A 229 -7.02 -8.57 -1.83
C VAL A 229 -7.29 -7.08 -1.56
N MET A 230 -7.25 -6.21 -2.58
CA MET A 230 -7.31 -4.75 -2.38
C MET A 230 -8.57 -4.08 -2.98
N LYS A 231 -9.70 -4.81 -3.02
CA LYS A 231 -11.04 -4.29 -3.39
C LYS A 231 -11.90 -3.95 -2.17
#